data_AF-A0A244CHC1-F1
#
_entry.id   AF-A0A244CHC1-F1
#
_cell.length_a   1.000
_cell.length_b   1.000
_cell.length_c   1.000
_cell.angle_alpha   90.00
_cell.angle_beta   90.00
_cell.angle_gamma   90.00
#
_symmetry.space_group_name_H-M   'P 1'
#
loop_
_entity.id
_entity.type
_entity.pdbx_description
1 polymer ?
#
loop_
_entity_poly.entity_id
_entity_poly.type
_entity_poly.pdbx_seq_one_letter_code
_entity_poly.pdbx_strand_id
1 'polypeptide(L)'
;MAELDAQTIINYISNAPKKTPVKVYLKGNLGDLEFPAEVETFLEQHTGVIFGDWTVIEPLLKEYSSAIESYHVENDARNSAVPLLDLKNINARIEPGAIIRDKVLIGDNAVIMMGATINIGAEIGADSMIDMGAVLGGRAIVGRHCHIGAGTVLAGVVEPASAEPVRIDDNVMIGANAVVIEGVHVGEGAVIAAGAIVTHDVAPHTMVAGVPAKFIKNVDDQTAGKTELEDDLRKL
;
A
#
# COMPACT_ATOMS: atom_id res chain seq x y z
N MET A 1 -19.14 5.11 -0.23
CA MET A 1 -19.43 3.77 -0.81
C MET A 1 -18.15 3.27 -1.42
N ALA A 2 -17.86 1.97 -1.34
CA ALA A 2 -16.68 1.39 -1.99
C ALA A 2 -16.76 1.59 -3.50
N GLU A 3 -15.68 2.06 -4.11
CA GLU A 3 -15.52 2.17 -5.55
C GLU A 3 -14.99 0.87 -6.17
N LEU A 4 -14.25 0.07 -5.39
CA LEU A 4 -13.68 -1.20 -5.83
C LEU A 4 -14.55 -2.40 -5.44
N ASP A 5 -14.86 -3.25 -6.43
CA ASP A 5 -15.62 -4.48 -6.22
C ASP A 5 -14.77 -5.58 -5.55
N ALA A 6 -15.29 -6.12 -4.44
CA ALA A 6 -14.61 -7.11 -3.63
C ALA A 6 -14.37 -8.43 -4.39
N GLN A 7 -15.36 -8.89 -5.17
CA GLN A 7 -15.23 -10.15 -5.91
C GLN A 7 -14.18 -10.05 -7.02
N THR A 8 -14.10 -8.89 -7.67
CA THR A 8 -13.08 -8.58 -8.67
C THR A 8 -11.69 -8.58 -8.07
N ILE A 9 -11.50 -8.01 -6.87
CA ILE A 9 -10.22 -8.06 -6.14
C ILE A 9 -9.82 -9.51 -5.83
N ILE A 10 -10.73 -10.32 -5.29
CA ILE A 10 -10.46 -11.74 -4.99
C ILE A 10 -10.05 -12.49 -6.25
N ASN A 11 -10.81 -12.32 -7.33
CA ASN A 11 -10.54 -12.96 -8.62
C ASN A 11 -9.19 -12.50 -9.20
N TYR A 12 -8.81 -11.23 -9.03
CA TYR A 12 -7.51 -10.74 -9.46
C TYR A 12 -6.37 -11.41 -8.70
N ILE A 13 -6.46 -11.48 -7.36
CA ILE A 13 -5.45 -12.12 -6.51
C ILE A 13 -5.32 -13.61 -6.86
N SER A 14 -6.44 -14.31 -7.03
CA SER A 14 -6.43 -15.76 -7.27
C SER A 14 -5.81 -16.14 -8.62
N ASN A 15 -5.90 -15.26 -9.62
CA ASN A 15 -5.40 -15.50 -10.97
C ASN A 15 -4.02 -14.87 -11.23
N ALA A 16 -3.48 -14.08 -10.28
CA ALA A 16 -2.18 -13.44 -10.44
C ALA A 16 -1.05 -14.49 -10.40
N PRO A 17 -0.16 -14.55 -11.42
CA PRO A 17 0.92 -15.51 -11.45
C PRO A 17 1.99 -15.15 -10.41
N LYS A 18 2.42 -16.14 -9.62
CA LYS A 18 3.53 -15.97 -8.68
C LYS A 18 4.85 -15.85 -9.44
N LYS A 19 5.64 -14.83 -9.10
CA LYS A 19 6.95 -14.56 -9.70
C LYS A 19 8.02 -14.34 -8.63
N THR A 20 9.27 -14.58 -9.02
CA THR A 20 10.49 -14.19 -8.32
C THR A 20 11.30 -13.33 -9.28
N PRO A 21 10.94 -12.04 -9.42
CA PRO A 21 11.58 -11.16 -10.39
C PRO A 21 13.04 -10.92 -10.00
N VAL A 22 13.92 -10.93 -10.99
CA VAL A 22 15.33 -10.58 -10.82
C VAL A 22 15.78 -9.59 -11.87
N LYS A 23 16.74 -8.76 -11.49
CA LYS A 23 17.56 -7.96 -12.39
C LYS A 23 18.98 -8.47 -12.31
N VAL A 24 19.57 -8.81 -13.45
CA VAL A 24 20.92 -9.38 -13.48
C VAL A 24 21.83 -8.52 -14.33
N TYR A 25 22.87 -7.96 -13.71
CA TYR A 25 23.98 -7.33 -14.42
C TYR A 25 24.96 -8.40 -14.85
N LEU A 26 25.36 -8.37 -16.12
CA LEU A 26 26.23 -9.34 -16.74
C LEU A 26 27.51 -8.66 -17.21
N LYS A 27 28.63 -9.38 -17.11
CA LYS A 27 29.89 -9.08 -17.78
C LYS A 27 30.44 -10.36 -18.41
N GLY A 28 30.86 -10.32 -19.66
CA GLY A 28 31.34 -11.51 -20.39
C GLY A 28 31.45 -11.29 -21.88
N ASN A 29 31.38 -12.34 -22.69
CA ASN A 29 31.17 -12.25 -24.14
C ASN A 29 29.68 -12.49 -24.44
N LEU A 30 28.90 -11.42 -24.47
CA LEU A 30 27.43 -11.49 -24.45
C LEU A 30 26.80 -11.33 -25.84
N GLY A 31 27.56 -10.91 -26.86
CA GLY A 31 27.03 -10.47 -28.15
C GLY A 31 26.26 -11.53 -28.94
N ASP A 32 26.54 -12.81 -28.70
CA ASP A 32 25.91 -13.94 -29.38
C ASP A 32 24.93 -14.71 -28.48
N LEU A 33 24.63 -14.21 -27.28
CA LEU A 33 23.70 -14.88 -26.36
C LEU A 33 22.26 -14.59 -26.77
N GLU A 34 21.48 -15.66 -26.96
CA GLU A 34 20.05 -15.57 -27.26
C GLU A 34 19.24 -15.79 -26.00
N PHE A 35 18.21 -14.96 -25.78
CA PHE A 35 17.32 -15.06 -24.62
C PHE A 35 15.89 -15.29 -25.08
N PRO A 36 15.07 -16.06 -24.32
CA PRO A 36 13.66 -16.24 -24.65
C PRO A 36 12.89 -14.92 -24.52
N ALA A 37 11.78 -14.78 -25.23
CA ALA A 37 11.01 -13.52 -25.34
C ALA A 37 10.47 -12.98 -23.99
N GLU A 38 10.37 -13.83 -22.97
CA GLU A 38 9.94 -13.46 -21.61
C GLU A 38 11.07 -12.86 -20.75
N VAL A 39 12.32 -12.92 -21.22
CA VAL A 39 13.47 -12.23 -20.61
C VAL A 39 13.70 -10.94 -21.38
N GLU A 40 13.56 -9.82 -20.68
CA GLU A 40 13.88 -8.50 -21.24
C GLU A 40 15.38 -8.28 -21.15
N THR A 41 15.99 -7.84 -22.26
CA THR A 41 17.45 -7.74 -22.39
C THR A 41 17.89 -6.35 -22.84
N PHE A 42 18.95 -5.85 -22.21
CA PHE A 42 19.71 -4.68 -22.61
C PHE A 42 21.18 -5.07 -22.63
N LEU A 43 21.64 -5.58 -23.79
CA LEU A 43 22.96 -6.19 -23.93
C LEU A 43 23.84 -5.40 -24.90
N GLU A 44 25.10 -5.25 -24.50
CA GLU A 44 26.23 -4.90 -25.36
C GLU A 44 27.18 -6.10 -25.44
N GLN A 45 28.22 -6.01 -26.27
CA GLN A 45 29.16 -7.13 -26.46
C GLN A 45 29.77 -7.67 -25.17
N HIS A 46 30.05 -6.78 -24.19
CA HIS A 46 30.80 -7.14 -22.99
C HIS A 46 30.06 -6.95 -21.67
N THR A 47 28.96 -6.21 -21.67
CA THR A 47 28.20 -5.85 -20.48
C THR A 47 26.73 -5.75 -20.82
N GLY A 48 25.86 -6.02 -19.86
CA GLY A 48 24.44 -5.82 -20.06
C GLY A 48 23.63 -6.02 -18.79
N VAL A 49 22.33 -5.78 -18.91
CA VAL A 49 21.36 -6.08 -17.87
C VAL A 49 20.20 -6.87 -18.48
N ILE A 50 19.74 -7.89 -17.76
CA ILE A 50 18.55 -8.66 -18.11
C ILE A 50 17.55 -8.64 -16.96
N PHE A 51 16.27 -8.70 -17.31
CA PHE A 51 15.15 -8.73 -16.36
C PHE A 51 14.28 -9.95 -16.67
N GLY A 52 13.85 -10.68 -15.64
CA GLY A 52 13.02 -11.86 -15.83
C GLY A 52 12.66 -12.57 -14.53
N ASP A 53 11.97 -13.69 -14.64
CA ASP A 53 11.68 -14.55 -13.50
C ASP A 53 12.86 -15.47 -13.18
N TRP A 54 13.18 -15.65 -11.90
CA TRP A 54 14.29 -16.49 -11.47
C TRP A 54 14.23 -17.92 -12.02
N THR A 55 13.02 -18.49 -12.17
CA THR A 55 12.86 -19.85 -12.71
C THR A 55 13.33 -20.00 -14.15
N VAL A 56 13.40 -18.89 -14.89
CA VAL A 56 13.86 -18.80 -16.27
C VAL A 56 15.33 -18.37 -16.33
N ILE A 57 15.69 -17.38 -15.51
CA ILE A 57 17.03 -16.79 -15.48
C ILE A 57 18.08 -17.77 -14.93
N GLU A 58 17.78 -18.51 -13.86
CA GLU A 58 18.78 -19.39 -13.23
C GLU A 58 19.31 -20.48 -14.18
N PRO A 59 18.48 -21.21 -14.94
CA PRO A 59 18.96 -22.13 -15.97
C PRO A 59 19.85 -21.47 -17.03
N LEU A 60 19.46 -20.28 -17.52
CA LEU A 60 20.21 -19.56 -18.56
C LEU A 60 21.59 -19.12 -18.08
N LEU A 61 21.71 -18.67 -16.83
CA LEU A 61 23.02 -18.34 -16.24
C LEU A 61 23.95 -19.55 -16.14
N LYS A 62 23.41 -20.75 -15.93
CA LYS A 62 24.19 -22.01 -15.91
C LYS A 62 24.60 -22.42 -17.32
N GLU A 63 23.67 -22.31 -18.28
CA GLU A 63 23.90 -22.61 -19.69
C GLU A 63 25.02 -21.73 -20.28
N TYR A 64 24.98 -20.43 -20.01
CA TYR A 64 25.94 -19.44 -20.54
C TYR A 64 27.17 -19.21 -19.65
N SER A 65 27.44 -20.12 -18.71
CA SER A 65 28.55 -19.98 -17.75
C SER A 65 29.94 -19.88 -18.38
N SER A 66 30.13 -20.36 -19.61
CA SER A 66 31.39 -20.20 -20.36
C SER A 66 31.57 -18.81 -20.97
N ALA A 67 30.47 -18.11 -21.27
CA ALA A 67 30.45 -16.79 -21.87
C ALA A 67 30.35 -15.67 -20.82
N ILE A 68 29.68 -15.93 -19.70
CA ILE A 68 29.51 -14.97 -18.60
C ILE A 68 30.73 -15.06 -17.67
N GLU A 69 31.57 -14.02 -17.68
CA GLU A 69 32.73 -13.90 -16.78
C GLU A 69 32.28 -13.64 -15.33
N SER A 70 31.28 -12.78 -15.15
CA SER A 70 30.71 -12.47 -13.83
C SER A 70 29.30 -11.89 -13.97
N TYR A 71 28.51 -11.99 -12.90
CA TYR A 71 27.19 -11.38 -12.82
C TYR A 71 26.83 -10.94 -11.40
N HIS A 72 25.87 -10.02 -11.30
CA HIS A 72 25.27 -9.59 -10.04
C HIS A 72 23.75 -9.66 -10.14
N VAL A 73 23.10 -10.35 -9.20
CA VAL A 73 21.64 -10.51 -9.15
C VAL A 73 21.06 -9.61 -8.06
N GLU A 74 20.16 -8.72 -8.45
CA GLU A 74 19.26 -8.02 -7.54
C GLU A 74 17.90 -8.75 -7.51
N ASN A 75 17.34 -8.93 -6.31
CA ASN A 75 16.03 -9.51 -6.07
C ASN A 75 15.35 -8.81 -4.89
N ASP A 76 14.05 -8.51 -5.03
CA ASP A 76 13.26 -7.80 -4.04
C ASP A 76 12.02 -8.59 -3.57
N ALA A 77 11.66 -9.68 -4.25
CA ALA A 77 10.48 -10.48 -3.94
C ALA A 77 10.62 -11.97 -4.31
N ARG A 78 9.92 -12.84 -3.57
CA ARG A 78 9.87 -14.29 -3.80
C ARG A 78 8.43 -14.80 -3.84
N ASN A 79 8.05 -15.49 -4.91
CA ASN A 79 6.70 -16.01 -5.14
C ASN A 79 5.58 -14.96 -4.95
N SER A 80 5.89 -13.69 -5.24
CA SER A 80 4.93 -12.58 -5.16
C SER A 80 4.08 -12.56 -6.43
N ALA A 81 2.78 -12.34 -6.27
CA ALA A 81 1.82 -12.39 -7.39
C ALA A 81 1.23 -11.02 -7.74
N VAL A 82 0.85 -10.25 -6.72
CA VAL A 82 0.23 -8.93 -6.90
C VAL A 82 1.33 -7.89 -7.08
N PRO A 83 1.36 -7.14 -8.20
CA PRO A 83 2.34 -6.08 -8.43
C PRO A 83 2.12 -4.88 -7.51
N LEU A 84 3.09 -3.96 -7.49
CA LEU A 84 2.95 -2.65 -6.87
C LEU A 84 2.18 -1.69 -7.81
N LEU A 85 1.53 -0.69 -7.22
CA LEU A 85 0.83 0.35 -7.96
C LEU A 85 1.81 1.24 -8.74
N ASP A 86 1.46 1.63 -9.97
CA ASP A 86 2.22 2.65 -10.70
C ASP A 86 1.90 4.05 -10.18
N LEU A 87 2.89 4.68 -9.55
CA LEU A 87 2.73 5.96 -8.85
C LEU A 87 2.93 7.19 -9.75
N LYS A 88 3.53 7.03 -10.94
CA LYS A 88 4.13 8.16 -11.70
C LYS A 88 3.13 9.24 -12.13
N ASN A 89 1.86 8.88 -12.25
CA ASN A 89 0.80 9.77 -12.77
C ASN A 89 -0.36 9.96 -11.79
N ILE A 90 -0.18 9.61 -10.52
CA ILE A 90 -1.19 9.83 -9.48
C ILE A 90 -1.10 11.30 -9.04
N ASN A 91 -2.24 11.98 -8.99
CA ASN A 91 -2.34 13.38 -8.54
C ASN A 91 -2.31 13.47 -6.99
N ALA A 92 -1.27 12.91 -6.38
CA ALA A 92 -1.09 12.80 -4.94
C ALA A 92 0.41 12.80 -4.60
N ARG A 93 0.75 13.03 -3.32
CA ARG A 93 2.14 12.96 -2.85
C ARG A 93 2.40 11.60 -2.21
N ILE A 94 3.31 10.81 -2.78
CA ILE A 94 3.71 9.50 -2.25
C ILE A 94 5.20 9.54 -1.91
N GLU A 95 5.51 9.43 -0.63
CA GLU A 95 6.88 9.55 -0.12
C GLU A 95 7.68 8.25 -0.30
N PRO A 96 9.03 8.34 -0.42
CA PRO A 96 9.89 7.18 -0.55
C PRO A 96 9.70 6.14 0.57
N GLY A 97 9.68 4.86 0.19
CA GLY A 97 9.53 3.74 1.11
C GLY A 97 8.08 3.37 1.44
N ALA A 98 7.08 4.11 0.96
CA ALA A 98 5.70 3.63 0.96
C ALA A 98 5.56 2.38 0.06
N ILE A 99 4.84 1.37 0.53
CA ILE A 99 4.61 0.11 -0.20
C ILE A 99 3.11 0.01 -0.50
N ILE A 100 2.75 0.13 -1.78
CA ILE A 100 1.37 0.22 -2.23
C ILE A 100 1.13 -0.86 -3.29
N ARG A 101 0.24 -1.81 -3.00
CA ARG A 101 -0.16 -2.83 -3.98
C ARG A 101 -1.02 -2.23 -5.09
N ASP A 102 -1.02 -2.88 -6.25
CA ASP A 102 -1.93 -2.56 -7.34
C ASP A 102 -3.41 -2.67 -6.89
N LYS A 103 -4.31 -2.01 -7.63
CA LYS A 103 -5.74 -1.85 -7.30
C LYS A 103 -5.98 -1.17 -5.95
N VAL A 104 -5.20 -0.13 -5.67
CA VAL A 104 -5.47 0.85 -4.60
C VAL A 104 -5.91 2.14 -5.26
N LEU A 105 -6.94 2.78 -4.72
CA LEU A 105 -7.37 4.11 -5.15
C LEU A 105 -6.80 5.17 -4.20
N ILE A 106 -6.18 6.19 -4.79
CA ILE A 106 -5.61 7.33 -4.09
C ILE A 106 -6.23 8.59 -4.68
N GLY A 107 -7.00 9.30 -3.86
CA GLY A 107 -7.68 10.54 -4.24
C GLY A 107 -6.72 11.71 -4.40
N ASP A 108 -7.22 12.77 -5.05
CA ASP A 108 -6.45 13.98 -5.32
C ASP A 108 -5.85 14.58 -4.04
N ASN A 109 -4.61 15.04 -4.12
CA ASN A 109 -3.85 15.69 -3.04
C ASN A 109 -3.68 14.83 -1.76
N ALA A 110 -4.02 13.55 -1.81
CA ALA A 110 -3.72 12.66 -0.70
C ALA A 110 -2.19 12.60 -0.46
N VAL A 111 -1.79 12.32 0.77
CA VAL A 111 -0.38 12.21 1.15
C VAL A 111 -0.13 10.84 1.77
N ILE A 112 0.75 10.07 1.15
CA ILE A 112 1.19 8.77 1.66
C ILE A 112 2.62 8.91 2.17
N MET A 113 2.80 8.84 3.49
CA MET A 113 4.07 9.07 4.15
C MET A 113 4.98 7.83 4.14
N MET A 114 6.25 8.05 4.46
CA MET A 114 7.30 7.05 4.42
C MET A 114 6.93 5.78 5.20
N GLY A 115 7.16 4.62 4.59
CA GLY A 115 6.95 3.32 5.23
C GLY A 115 5.48 2.91 5.41
N ALA A 116 4.51 3.73 5.01
CA ALA A 116 3.11 3.31 4.99
C ALA A 116 2.93 2.08 4.09
N THR A 117 2.12 1.12 4.52
CA THR A 117 1.85 -0.14 3.79
C THR A 117 0.37 -0.23 3.46
N ILE A 118 0.05 -0.20 2.18
CA ILE A 118 -1.34 -0.13 1.69
C ILE A 118 -1.63 -1.36 0.84
N ASN A 119 -2.55 -2.18 1.32
CA ASN A 119 -2.90 -3.45 0.69
C ASN A 119 -3.97 -3.26 -0.40
N ILE A 120 -4.08 -4.25 -1.28
CA ILE A 120 -4.98 -4.27 -2.42
C ILE A 120 -6.42 -3.98 -2.03
N GLY A 121 -7.11 -3.17 -2.83
CA GLY A 121 -8.50 -2.81 -2.63
C GLY A 121 -8.70 -1.63 -1.69
N ALA A 122 -7.66 -1.12 -1.03
CA ALA A 122 -7.80 0.04 -0.18
C ALA A 122 -8.17 1.29 -1.01
N GLU A 123 -8.97 2.16 -0.41
CA GLU A 123 -9.44 3.41 -1.01
C GLU A 123 -9.10 4.57 -0.07
N ILE A 124 -8.44 5.59 -0.60
CA ILE A 124 -8.00 6.76 0.18
C ILE A 124 -8.59 8.00 -0.48
N GLY A 125 -9.47 8.69 0.23
CA GLY A 125 -10.12 9.90 -0.25
C GLY A 125 -9.17 11.08 -0.45
N ALA A 126 -9.65 12.09 -1.17
CA ALA A 126 -8.91 13.31 -1.43
C ALA A 126 -8.48 14.02 -0.14
N ASP A 127 -7.32 14.68 -0.20
CA ASP A 127 -6.74 15.46 0.89
C ASP A 127 -6.49 14.67 2.20
N SER A 128 -6.56 13.33 2.16
CA SER A 128 -6.29 12.47 3.30
C SER A 128 -4.80 12.17 3.44
N MET A 129 -4.32 12.10 4.68
CA MET A 129 -2.94 11.72 5.00
C MET A 129 -2.89 10.33 5.63
N ILE A 130 -2.11 9.44 5.02
CA ILE A 130 -1.70 8.16 5.59
C ILE A 130 -0.28 8.35 6.13
N ASP A 131 -0.17 8.49 7.45
CA ASP A 131 1.07 8.89 8.11
C ASP A 131 2.07 7.71 8.22
N MET A 132 3.28 8.02 8.67
CA MET A 132 4.44 7.13 8.59
C MET A 132 4.17 5.75 9.20
N GLY A 133 4.49 4.71 8.43
CA GLY A 133 4.33 3.32 8.90
C GLY A 133 2.90 2.87 9.17
N ALA A 134 1.87 3.67 8.85
CA ALA A 134 0.48 3.23 8.95
C ALA A 134 0.20 2.07 7.99
N VAL A 135 -0.72 1.18 8.38
CA VAL A 135 -1.08 -0.02 7.63
C VAL A 135 -2.56 0.04 7.27
N LEU A 136 -2.85 0.06 5.97
CA LEU A 136 -4.20 -0.11 5.43
C LEU A 136 -4.34 -1.55 4.95
N GLY A 137 -5.13 -2.33 5.68
CA GLY A 137 -5.49 -3.69 5.30
C GLY A 137 -6.31 -3.74 4.00
N GLY A 138 -6.50 -4.95 3.47
CA GLY A 138 -7.19 -5.13 2.20
C GLY A 138 -8.61 -4.56 2.27
N ARG A 139 -9.01 -3.81 1.24
CA ARG A 139 -10.31 -3.12 1.16
C ARG A 139 -10.58 -2.03 2.20
N ALA A 140 -9.63 -1.63 3.04
CA ALA A 140 -9.86 -0.53 3.99
C ALA A 140 -10.22 0.78 3.24
N ILE A 141 -11.29 1.45 3.67
CA ILE A 141 -11.80 2.66 3.03
C ILE A 141 -11.57 3.85 3.97
N VAL A 142 -10.88 4.87 3.46
CA VAL A 142 -10.64 6.14 4.13
C VAL A 142 -11.31 7.25 3.32
N GLY A 143 -12.15 8.04 3.99
CA GLY A 143 -12.82 9.21 3.42
C GLY A 143 -11.86 10.34 3.08
N ARG A 144 -12.43 11.52 2.85
CA ARG A 144 -11.73 12.74 2.51
C ARG A 144 -11.23 13.48 3.75
N HIS A 145 -10.13 14.19 3.59
CA HIS A 145 -9.61 15.09 4.62
C HIS A 145 -9.41 14.40 5.98
N CYS A 146 -8.95 13.15 5.94
CA CYS A 146 -8.65 12.36 7.13
C CYS A 146 -7.16 12.43 7.50
N HIS A 147 -6.83 12.09 8.74
CA HIS A 147 -5.46 11.87 9.18
C HIS A 147 -5.35 10.52 9.88
N ILE A 148 -4.71 9.56 9.22
CA ILE A 148 -4.44 8.23 9.76
C ILE A 148 -3.05 8.25 10.37
N GLY A 149 -2.96 8.43 11.69
CA GLY A 149 -1.72 8.69 12.41
C GLY A 149 -0.70 7.56 12.32
N ALA A 150 0.56 7.91 12.55
CA ALA A 150 1.69 7.01 12.34
C ALA A 150 1.53 5.65 13.06
N GLY A 151 1.85 4.56 12.35
CA GLY A 151 1.76 3.20 12.86
C GLY A 151 0.34 2.67 13.13
N THR A 152 -0.71 3.44 12.80
CA THR A 152 -2.11 2.97 12.91
C THR A 152 -2.35 1.78 11.98
N VAL A 153 -3.15 0.82 12.43
CA VAL A 153 -3.56 -0.34 11.63
C VAL A 153 -5.07 -0.30 11.41
N LEU A 154 -5.49 -0.20 10.14
CA LEU A 154 -6.86 -0.48 9.71
C LEU A 154 -6.92 -1.93 9.26
N ALA A 155 -7.67 -2.77 9.98
CA ALA A 155 -7.72 -4.20 9.69
C ALA A 155 -8.27 -4.48 8.28
N GLY A 156 -7.74 -5.52 7.65
CA GLY A 156 -8.06 -5.87 6.27
C GLY A 156 -9.16 -6.92 6.17
N VAL A 157 -10.03 -6.76 5.20
CA VAL A 157 -11.10 -7.71 4.88
C VAL A 157 -11.12 -7.95 3.39
N VAL A 158 -10.31 -8.90 2.91
CA VAL A 158 -10.32 -9.31 1.48
C VAL A 158 -11.46 -10.30 1.23
N GLU A 159 -11.66 -11.24 2.14
CA GLU A 159 -12.65 -12.31 2.04
C GLU A 159 -13.42 -12.49 3.36
N PRO A 160 -14.70 -12.92 3.31
CA PRO A 160 -15.51 -13.12 2.10
C PRO A 160 -15.89 -11.79 1.42
N ALA A 161 -16.25 -11.83 0.12
CA ALA A 161 -16.63 -10.63 -0.63
C ALA A 161 -17.81 -9.86 -0.01
N SER A 162 -18.70 -10.57 0.71
CA SER A 162 -19.85 -9.99 1.40
C SER A 162 -19.51 -9.34 2.75
N ALA A 163 -18.27 -9.47 3.24
CA ALA A 163 -17.87 -8.82 4.48
C ALA A 163 -17.54 -7.35 4.23
N GLU A 164 -18.04 -6.51 5.12
CA GLU A 164 -17.74 -5.08 5.13
C GLU A 164 -16.29 -4.86 5.59
N PRO A 165 -15.52 -4.02 4.89
CA PRO A 165 -14.19 -3.64 5.35
C PRO A 165 -14.26 -2.60 6.46
N VAL A 166 -13.10 -2.23 7.01
CA VAL A 166 -13.00 -1.01 7.81
C VAL A 166 -13.39 0.19 6.96
N ARG A 167 -14.26 1.04 7.47
CA ARG A 167 -14.67 2.29 6.84
C ARG A 167 -14.45 3.47 7.76
N ILE A 168 -13.68 4.44 7.29
CA ILE A 168 -13.42 5.71 7.95
C ILE A 168 -14.10 6.79 7.10
N ASP A 169 -15.08 7.50 7.66
CA ASP A 169 -15.74 8.60 6.96
C ASP A 169 -14.85 9.86 6.93
N ASP A 170 -15.35 10.90 6.26
CA ASP A 170 -14.63 12.16 6.06
C ASP A 170 -14.27 12.86 7.38
N ASN A 171 -13.21 13.66 7.35
CA ASN A 171 -12.75 14.51 8.47
C ASN A 171 -12.36 13.75 9.74
N VAL A 172 -12.10 12.43 9.66
CA VAL A 172 -11.71 11.64 10.83
C VAL A 172 -10.23 11.80 11.13
N MET A 173 -9.91 11.93 12.41
CA MET A 173 -8.54 11.89 12.90
C MET A 173 -8.29 10.65 13.76
N ILE A 174 -7.25 9.89 13.43
CA ILE A 174 -6.81 8.72 14.19
C ILE A 174 -5.41 8.97 14.71
N GLY A 175 -5.25 8.94 16.04
CA GLY A 175 -3.96 9.09 16.70
C GLY A 175 -3.03 7.90 16.44
N ALA A 176 -1.73 8.11 16.65
CA ALA A 176 -0.70 7.12 16.35
C ALA A 176 -0.92 5.77 17.05
N ASN A 177 -0.51 4.69 16.37
CA ASN A 177 -0.58 3.30 16.85
C ASN A 177 -1.98 2.86 17.31
N ALA A 178 -3.05 3.45 16.79
CA ALA A 178 -4.39 2.93 17.02
C ALA A 178 -4.65 1.70 16.13
N VAL A 179 -5.64 0.90 16.50
CA VAL A 179 -6.12 -0.23 15.71
C VAL A 179 -7.63 -0.14 15.53
N VAL A 180 -8.10 -0.26 14.29
CA VAL A 180 -9.52 -0.40 13.98
C VAL A 180 -9.76 -1.80 13.43
N ILE A 181 -10.56 -2.61 14.13
CA ILE A 181 -10.79 -4.01 13.75
C ILE A 181 -11.74 -4.14 12.56
N GLU A 182 -11.78 -5.33 11.98
CA GLU A 182 -12.53 -5.66 10.76
C GLU A 182 -14.01 -5.25 10.85
N GLY A 183 -14.52 -4.64 9.77
CA GLY A 183 -15.93 -4.27 9.63
C GLY A 183 -16.39 -3.06 10.45
N VAL A 184 -15.51 -2.46 11.26
CA VAL A 184 -15.85 -1.27 12.05
C VAL A 184 -15.99 -0.05 11.15
N HIS A 185 -17.05 0.73 11.41
CA HIS A 185 -17.29 2.04 10.84
C HIS A 185 -16.93 3.16 11.83
N VAL A 186 -16.05 4.07 11.43
CA VAL A 186 -15.75 5.32 12.15
C VAL A 186 -16.46 6.48 11.46
N GLY A 187 -17.44 7.06 12.14
CA GLY A 187 -18.28 8.14 11.62
C GLY A 187 -17.56 9.47 11.44
N GLU A 188 -18.14 10.31 10.58
CA GLU A 188 -17.58 11.60 10.16
C GLU A 188 -17.10 12.47 11.34
N GLY A 189 -15.92 13.07 11.19
CA GLY A 189 -15.38 14.01 12.18
C GLY A 189 -15.06 13.39 13.55
N ALA A 190 -15.05 12.07 13.68
CA ALA A 190 -14.67 11.40 14.91
C ALA A 190 -13.16 11.49 15.17
N VAL A 191 -12.78 11.41 16.45
CA VAL A 191 -11.39 11.43 16.90
C VAL A 191 -11.07 10.16 17.67
N ILE A 192 -10.11 9.38 17.17
CA ILE A 192 -9.61 8.18 17.83
C ILE A 192 -8.30 8.54 18.55
N ALA A 193 -8.23 8.38 19.86
CA ALA A 193 -7.01 8.66 20.60
C ALA A 193 -5.87 7.69 20.22
N ALA A 194 -4.62 8.16 20.34
CA ALA A 194 -3.44 7.33 20.11
C ALA A 194 -3.46 6.06 21.00
N GLY A 195 -3.06 4.93 20.42
CA GLY A 195 -3.03 3.62 21.09
C GLY A 195 -4.40 3.00 21.37
N ALA A 196 -5.51 3.57 20.88
CA ALA A 196 -6.83 2.99 21.09
C ALA A 196 -7.05 1.74 20.22
N ILE A 197 -7.82 0.77 20.73
CA ILE A 197 -8.28 -0.40 19.95
C ILE A 197 -9.79 -0.29 19.78
N VAL A 198 -10.22 0.11 18.59
CA VAL A 198 -11.61 0.33 18.23
C VAL A 198 -12.25 -0.98 17.83
N THR A 199 -13.18 -1.46 18.67
CA THR A 199 -13.83 -2.77 18.50
C THR A 199 -15.30 -2.69 18.08
N HIS A 200 -15.85 -1.48 17.99
CA HIS A 200 -17.24 -1.20 17.64
C HIS A 200 -17.30 0.12 16.87
N ASP A 201 -18.40 0.33 16.14
CA ASP A 201 -18.64 1.56 15.40
C ASP A 201 -18.54 2.80 16.30
N VAL A 202 -17.97 3.86 15.74
CA VAL A 202 -17.76 5.14 16.41
C VAL A 202 -18.74 6.15 15.83
N ALA A 203 -19.54 6.75 16.70
CA ALA A 203 -20.50 7.77 16.29
C ALA A 203 -19.80 9.03 15.74
N PRO A 204 -20.39 9.70 14.73
CA PRO A 204 -19.86 10.96 14.20
C PRO A 204 -19.61 12.01 15.28
N HIS A 205 -18.58 12.83 15.10
CA HIS A 205 -18.20 13.91 16.02
C HIS A 205 -18.02 13.48 17.48
N THR A 206 -17.58 12.25 17.71
CA THR A 206 -17.23 11.76 19.05
C THR A 206 -15.75 11.45 19.17
N MET A 207 -15.24 11.55 20.40
CA MET A 207 -13.88 11.13 20.74
C MET A 207 -13.93 9.81 21.51
N VAL A 208 -13.17 8.82 21.06
CA VAL A 208 -13.00 7.54 21.75
C VAL A 208 -11.54 7.29 22.13
N ALA A 209 -11.31 6.58 23.24
CA ALA A 209 -9.98 6.21 23.69
C ALA A 209 -9.98 4.89 24.48
N GLY A 210 -8.80 4.26 24.59
CA GLY A 210 -8.58 3.08 25.42
C GLY A 210 -8.60 1.75 24.67
N VAL A 211 -8.45 0.67 25.44
CA VAL A 211 -8.40 -0.72 24.96
C VAL A 211 -9.36 -1.57 25.81
N PRO A 212 -10.55 -1.93 25.30
CA PRO A 212 -11.15 -1.45 24.05
C PRO A 212 -11.51 0.04 24.13
N ALA A 213 -11.61 0.69 22.97
CA ALA A 213 -11.95 2.10 22.86
C ALA A 213 -13.37 2.36 23.40
N LYS A 214 -13.52 3.41 24.19
CA LYS A 214 -14.80 3.85 24.74
C LYS A 214 -15.01 5.33 24.47
N PHE A 215 -16.27 5.73 24.33
CA PHE A 215 -16.66 7.13 24.28
C PHE A 215 -16.08 7.91 25.46
N ILE A 216 -15.46 9.05 25.15
CA ILE A 216 -14.89 9.98 26.12
C ILE A 216 -15.75 11.24 26.20
N LYS A 217 -15.97 11.88 25.04
CA LYS A 217 -16.73 13.11 24.91
C LYS A 217 -17.15 13.34 23.45
N ASN A 218 -18.05 14.30 23.23
CA ASN A 218 -18.25 14.87 21.90
C ASN A 218 -17.06 15.76 21.53
N VAL A 219 -16.77 15.88 20.24
CA VAL A 219 -15.77 16.79 19.71
C VAL A 219 -16.25 18.23 19.93
N ASP A 220 -15.43 19.04 20.59
CA ASP A 220 -15.65 20.46 20.87
C ASP A 220 -14.59 21.31 20.15
N ASP A 221 -14.74 22.63 20.16
CA ASP A 221 -13.80 23.57 19.50
C ASP A 221 -12.35 23.40 20.00
N GLN A 222 -12.17 22.99 21.26
CA GLN A 222 -10.84 22.72 21.80
C GLN A 222 -10.20 21.47 21.20
N THR A 223 -10.99 20.41 20.99
CA THR A 223 -10.52 19.23 20.25
C THR A 223 -10.27 19.61 18.79
N ALA A 224 -11.20 20.31 18.14
CA ALA A 224 -11.08 20.71 16.73
C ALA A 224 -9.78 21.50 16.47
N GLY A 225 -9.45 22.49 17.32
CA GLY A 225 -8.21 23.28 17.17
C GLY A 225 -6.92 22.50 17.49
N LYS A 226 -6.99 21.36 18.18
CA LYS A 226 -5.84 20.47 18.41
C LYS A 226 -5.70 19.38 17.35
N THR A 227 -6.77 19.13 16.60
CA THR A 227 -6.86 18.17 15.51
C THR A 227 -6.99 18.87 14.16
N GLU A 228 -6.68 20.16 14.09
CA GLU A 228 -6.72 20.93 12.86
C GLU A 228 -5.63 20.42 11.90
N LEU A 229 -6.02 20.19 10.65
CA LEU A 229 -5.12 19.71 9.62
C LEU A 229 -4.50 20.90 8.90
N GLU A 230 -3.18 20.82 8.69
CA GLU A 230 -2.47 21.83 7.93
C GLU A 230 -2.56 21.51 6.43
N ASP A 231 -3.48 22.15 5.73
CA ASP A 231 -3.73 21.95 4.29
C ASP A 231 -2.50 22.21 3.42
N ASP A 232 -1.60 23.09 3.88
CA ASP A 232 -0.34 23.37 3.20
C ASP A 232 0.54 22.13 3.03
N LEU A 233 0.42 21.14 3.93
CA LEU A 233 1.14 19.86 3.82
C LEU A 233 0.57 18.95 2.73
N ARG A 234 -0.57 19.28 2.14
CA ARG A 234 -1.27 18.47 1.11
C ARG A 234 -1.17 19.09 -0.29
N LYS A 235 -0.59 20.29 -0.40
CA LYS A 235 -0.33 20.94 -1.69
C LYS A 235 0.77 20.19 -2.44
N LEU A 236 0.52 19.93 -3.73
CA LEU A 236 1.45 19.29 -4.66
C LEU A 236 2.55 20.25 -5.15
#